data_AF-A0AAV7GNW2-F1
#
_entry.id   AF-A0AAV7GNW2-F1
#
_cell.length_a   1.000
_cell.length_b   1.000
_cell.length_c   1.000
_cell.angle_alpha   90.00
_cell.angle_beta   90.00
_cell.angle_gamma   90.00
#
_symmetry.space_group_name_H-M   'P 1'
#
loop_
_entity.id
_entity.type
_entity.pdbx_description
1 polymer ?
#
loop_
_entity_poly.entity_id
_entity_poly.type
_entity_poly.pdbx_seq_one_letter_code
_entity_poly.pdbx_strand_id
1 'polypeptide(L)'
;MRADIDQLLTNQYLDNDHVDAFAILLSEKNKFIIDMYHPYLYISPMHRVYKNYKNSSNLFFQHINKNSVKESNLLIMLIINCRHWTLFVGRLKEKINKLYNEMEEYFESDLTK
;
A
#
# COMPACT_ATOMS: atom_id res chain seq x y z
N MET A 1 5.62 -20.10 -0.25
CA MET A 1 6.92 -19.52 -0.65
C MET A 1 7.36 -19.92 -2.05
N ARG A 2 7.51 -21.21 -2.41
CA ARG A 2 7.88 -21.60 -3.79
C ARG A 2 6.75 -21.36 -4.80
N ALA A 3 5.52 -21.72 -4.43
CA ALA A 3 4.33 -21.49 -5.24
C ALA A 3 4.09 -19.99 -5.55
N ASP A 4 4.34 -19.10 -4.59
CA ASP A 4 4.15 -17.65 -4.74
C ASP A 4 5.22 -17.03 -5.68
N ILE A 5 6.46 -17.54 -5.64
CA ILE A 5 7.50 -17.17 -6.60
C ILE A 5 7.17 -17.71 -8.00
N ASP A 6 6.65 -18.93 -8.09
CA ASP A 6 6.22 -19.51 -9.36
C ASP A 6 5.05 -18.71 -9.96
N GLN A 7 4.16 -18.15 -9.13
CA GLN A 7 3.10 -17.24 -9.58
C GLN A 7 3.67 -15.95 -10.20
N LEU A 8 4.71 -15.35 -9.61
CA LEU A 8 5.42 -14.20 -10.20
C LEU A 8 6.07 -14.50 -11.56
N LEU A 9 6.49 -15.75 -11.78
CA LEU A 9 7.13 -16.22 -13.01
C LEU A 9 6.12 -16.66 -14.07
N THR A 10 4.84 -16.66 -13.74
CA THR A 10 3.74 -16.95 -14.67
C THR A 10 2.92 -15.67 -14.91
N ASN A 11 2.23 -15.56 -16.05
CA ASN A 11 1.32 -14.44 -16.34
C ASN A 11 0.04 -14.46 -15.47
N GLN A 12 0.16 -14.81 -14.19
CA GLN A 12 -0.93 -14.90 -13.22
C GLN A 12 -1.12 -13.57 -12.48
N TYR A 13 -2.31 -13.38 -11.92
CA TYR A 13 -2.62 -12.20 -11.12
C TYR A 13 -1.79 -12.21 -9.82
N LEU A 14 -1.27 -11.03 -9.45
CA LEU A 14 -0.60 -10.85 -8.17
C LEU A 14 -1.62 -10.88 -7.03
N ASP A 15 -1.39 -11.76 -6.05
CA ASP A 15 -2.10 -11.79 -4.77
C ASP A 15 -1.49 -10.80 -3.75
N ASN A 16 -2.22 -10.54 -2.66
CA ASN A 16 -1.89 -9.63 -1.55
C ASN A 16 -0.48 -9.87 -0.98
N ASP A 17 -0.09 -11.13 -0.83
CA ASP A 17 1.20 -11.51 -0.24
C ASP A 17 2.38 -11.02 -1.11
N HIS A 18 2.24 -11.03 -2.44
CA HIS A 18 3.26 -10.52 -3.35
C HIS A 18 3.45 -9.01 -3.18
N VAL A 19 2.32 -8.31 -3.06
CA VAL A 19 2.27 -6.86 -2.92
C VAL A 19 2.84 -6.41 -1.58
N ASP A 20 2.46 -7.08 -0.49
CA ASP A 20 3.00 -6.80 0.84
C ASP A 20 4.50 -7.13 0.92
N ALA A 21 4.94 -8.25 0.33
CA ALA A 21 6.36 -8.58 0.24
C ALA A 21 7.17 -7.51 -0.52
N PHE A 22 6.63 -7.02 -1.64
CA PHE A 22 7.25 -5.93 -2.40
C PHE A 22 7.35 -4.64 -1.58
N ALA A 23 6.30 -4.26 -0.86
CA ALA A 23 6.29 -3.07 -0.02
C ALA A 23 7.31 -3.14 1.13
N ILE A 24 7.49 -4.32 1.73
CA ILE A 24 8.53 -4.59 2.73
C ILE A 24 9.91 -4.43 2.12
N LEU A 25 10.17 -5.05 0.96
CA LEU A 25 11.45 -4.93 0.25
C LEU A 25 11.76 -3.47 -0.12
N LEU A 26 10.76 -2.72 -0.56
CA LEU A 26 10.91 -1.30 -0.84
C LEU A 26 11.28 -0.52 0.44
N SER A 27 10.64 -0.84 1.56
CA SER A 27 10.92 -0.20 2.86
C SER A 27 12.35 -0.46 3.33
N GLU A 28 12.81 -1.71 3.21
CA GLU A 28 14.18 -2.09 3.55
C GLU A 28 15.20 -1.39 2.63
N LYS A 29 14.91 -1.31 1.32
CA LYS A 29 15.78 -0.61 0.36
C LYS A 29 15.90 0.88 0.69
N ASN A 30 14.85 1.52 1.17
CA ASN A 30 14.87 2.95 1.51
C ASN A 30 15.87 3.29 2.61
N LYS A 31 16.19 2.35 3.51
CA LYS A 31 17.19 2.56 4.57
C LYS A 31 18.58 2.84 3.99
N PHE A 32 18.84 2.49 2.74
CA PHE A 32 20.15 2.60 2.09
C PHE A 32 20.26 3.74 1.07
N ILE A 33 19.16 4.38 0.66
CA ILE A 33 19.16 5.44 -0.36
C ILE A 33 18.46 6.68 0.21
N ILE A 34 19.21 7.47 0.98
CA ILE A 34 18.69 8.57 1.80
C ILE A 34 18.26 9.78 0.94
N ASP A 35 18.96 10.05 -0.17
CA ASP A 35 18.80 11.33 -0.90
C ASP A 35 17.67 11.34 -1.94
N MET A 36 17.10 10.18 -2.28
CA MET A 36 16.05 10.09 -3.32
C MET A 36 14.67 9.70 -2.78
N TYR A 37 14.56 9.36 -1.50
CA TYR A 37 13.34 8.73 -0.97
C TYR A 37 12.72 9.51 0.19
N HIS A 38 11.44 9.86 0.02
CA HIS A 38 10.62 10.43 1.09
C HIS A 38 10.10 9.31 2.02
N PRO A 39 10.11 9.50 3.35
CA PRO A 39 9.46 8.60 4.29
C PRO A 39 8.00 8.36 3.89
N TYR A 40 7.59 7.11 3.80
CA TYR A 40 6.21 6.73 3.52
C TYR A 40 5.65 5.76 4.54
N LEU A 41 4.34 5.85 4.76
CA LEU A 41 3.56 4.88 5.49
C LEU A 41 2.85 3.97 4.50
N TYR A 42 3.17 2.68 4.52
CA TYR A 42 2.49 1.68 3.71
C TYR A 42 1.32 1.04 4.46
N ILE A 43 0.17 0.94 3.78
CA ILE A 43 -1.02 0.25 4.25
C ILE A 43 -1.26 -0.98 3.36
N SER A 44 -1.20 -2.17 3.97
CA SER A 44 -1.52 -3.44 3.31
C SER A 44 -2.97 -3.42 2.77
N PRO A 45 -3.24 -3.99 1.58
CA PRO A 45 -4.60 -4.14 1.04
C PRO A 45 -5.54 -4.87 2.01
N MET A 46 -4.99 -5.81 2.78
CA MET A 46 -5.72 -6.59 3.78
C MET A 46 -6.21 -5.74 4.97
N HIS A 47 -5.65 -4.54 5.17
CA HIS A 47 -6.09 -3.60 6.20
C HIS A 47 -7.60 -3.30 6.12
N ARG A 48 -8.14 -3.08 4.90
CA ARG A 48 -9.58 -2.81 4.71
C ARG A 48 -10.44 -4.03 5.05
N VAL A 49 -10.00 -5.20 4.61
CA VAL A 49 -10.68 -6.48 4.87
C VAL A 49 -10.78 -6.69 6.38
N TYR A 50 -9.65 -6.65 7.08
CA TYR A 50 -9.62 -6.91 8.52
C TYR A 50 -10.33 -5.85 9.37
N LYS A 51 -10.32 -4.58 8.94
CA LYS A 51 -11.10 -3.52 9.61
C LYS A 51 -12.59 -3.85 9.62
N ASN A 52 -13.11 -4.44 8.54
CA ASN A 52 -14.53 -4.81 8.43
C ASN A 52 -14.89 -6.02 9.31
N TYR A 53 -13.94 -6.93 9.55
CA TYR A 53 -14.17 -8.14 10.35
C TYR A 53 -13.93 -7.95 11.87
N LYS A 54 -13.64 -6.73 12.35
CA LYS A 54 -13.40 -6.40 13.79
C LYS A 54 -12.36 -7.31 14.49
N ASN A 55 -11.46 -7.95 13.73
CA ASN A 55 -10.36 -8.71 14.30
C ASN A 55 -9.28 -7.73 14.76
N SER A 56 -9.27 -7.43 16.06
CA SER A 56 -8.33 -6.56 16.75
C SER A 56 -6.92 -7.16 16.87
N SER A 57 -6.78 -8.46 16.65
CA SER A 57 -5.50 -9.16 16.59
C SER A 57 -4.96 -9.13 15.17
N ASN A 58 -4.28 -8.07 14.76
CA ASN A 58 -3.55 -8.13 13.50
C ASN A 58 -2.31 -7.26 13.47
N LEU A 59 -1.19 -7.93 13.29
CA LEU A 59 0.16 -7.37 13.10
C LEU A 59 0.18 -6.28 12.02
N PHE A 60 -0.73 -6.36 11.04
CA PHE A 60 -0.91 -5.39 9.95
C PHE A 60 -1.37 -3.97 10.37
N PHE A 61 -1.78 -3.76 11.62
CA PHE A 61 -2.22 -2.45 12.11
C PHE A 61 -1.23 -1.79 13.07
N GLN A 62 -0.32 -2.56 13.67
CA GLN A 62 0.49 -2.07 14.79
C GLN A 62 1.47 -0.98 14.38
N HIS A 63 1.94 -1.01 13.12
CA HIS A 63 2.82 0.00 12.55
C HIS A 63 2.10 1.28 12.14
N ILE A 64 0.76 1.28 12.06
CA ILE A 64 -0.06 2.45 11.72
C ILE A 64 -0.47 3.12 13.02
N ASN A 65 0.36 4.04 13.51
CA ASN A 65 0.12 4.78 14.74
C ASN A 65 0.41 6.28 14.53
N LYS A 66 0.10 7.09 15.55
CA LYS A 66 0.22 8.55 15.45
C LYS A 66 1.64 9.02 15.12
N ASN A 67 2.67 8.31 15.58
CA ASN A 67 4.05 8.69 15.32
C ASN A 67 4.44 8.36 13.88
N SER A 68 4.13 7.15 13.41
CA SER A 68 4.43 6.77 12.02
C SER A 68 3.71 7.64 10.99
N VAL A 69 2.48 8.07 11.28
CA VAL A 69 1.76 9.05 10.43
C VAL A 69 2.45 10.42 10.41
N LYS A 70 2.97 10.90 11.55
CA LYS A 70 3.65 12.21 11.62
C LYS A 70 5.02 12.20 10.93
N GLU A 71 5.73 11.09 11.03
CA GLU A 71 7.08 10.93 10.47
C GLU A 71 7.04 10.68 8.96
N SER A 72 5.90 10.24 8.44
CA SER A 72 5.70 9.99 7.01
C SER A 72 5.31 11.25 6.25
N ASN A 73 5.90 11.43 5.06
CA ASN A 73 5.49 12.44 4.09
C ASN A 73 4.42 11.90 3.14
N LEU A 74 4.50 10.62 2.83
CA LEU A 74 3.61 9.92 1.91
C LEU A 74 2.81 8.83 2.62
N LEU A 75 1.60 8.59 2.15
CA LEU A 75 0.77 7.45 2.47
C LEU A 75 0.62 6.63 1.18
N ILE A 76 1.01 5.37 1.22
CA ILE A 76 0.92 4.44 0.10
C ILE A 76 -0.06 3.33 0.48
N MET A 77 -1.07 3.12 -0.35
CA MET A 77 -2.05 2.06 -0.14
C MET A 77 -2.39 1.44 -1.49
N LEU A 78 -2.38 0.12 -1.54
CA LEU A 78 -2.85 -0.63 -2.71
C LEU A 78 -4.29 -1.08 -2.47
N ILE A 79 -5.14 -0.83 -3.44
CA ILE A 79 -6.57 -1.12 -3.42
C ILE A 79 -6.84 -2.13 -4.52
N ILE A 80 -7.48 -3.24 -4.17
CA ILE A 80 -8.02 -4.16 -5.16
C ILE A 80 -9.41 -3.62 -5.55
N ASN A 81 -9.58 -3.25 -6.81
CA ASN A 81 -10.89 -2.95 -7.39
C ASN A 81 -11.22 -3.99 -8.45
N CYS A 82 -12.23 -4.83 -8.17
CA CYS A 82 -12.61 -6.00 -8.97
C CYS A 82 -11.46 -6.98 -9.23
N ARG A 83 -10.66 -6.76 -10.29
CA ARG A 83 -9.53 -7.60 -10.71
C ARG A 83 -8.26 -6.79 -10.98
N HIS A 84 -8.24 -5.51 -10.60
CA HIS A 84 -7.14 -4.61 -10.86
C HIS A 84 -6.60 -4.02 -9.57
N TRP A 85 -5.28 -3.83 -9.56
CA TRP A 85 -4.59 -3.12 -8.51
C TRP A 85 -4.61 -1.62 -8.82
N THR A 86 -5.09 -0.83 -7.87
CA THR A 86 -5.02 0.62 -7.91
C THR A 86 -4.12 1.11 -6.79
N LEU A 87 -3.13 1.92 -7.13
CA LEU A 87 -2.21 2.53 -6.19
C LEU A 87 -2.75 3.89 -5.75
N PHE A 88 -3.03 4.03 -4.46
CA PHE A 88 -3.33 5.31 -3.84
C PHE A 88 -2.05 5.89 -3.22
N VAL A 89 -1.76 7.16 -3.53
CA VAL A 89 -0.68 7.94 -2.92
C VAL A 89 -1.25 9.23 -2.35
N GLY A 90 -1.21 9.35 -1.03
CA GLY A 90 -1.52 10.58 -0.30
C GLY A 90 -0.26 11.32 0.13
N ARG A 91 -0.17 12.62 -0.13
CA ARG A 91 0.83 13.51 0.48
C ARG A 91 0.25 14.07 1.76
N LEU A 92 0.68 13.53 2.90
CA LEU A 92 0.07 13.79 4.20
C LEU A 92 0.15 15.26 4.63
N LYS A 93 1.25 15.95 4.31
CA LYS A 93 1.48 17.36 4.66
C LYS A 93 0.79 18.34 3.71
N GLU A 94 0.65 17.96 2.44
CA GLU A 94 0.10 18.82 1.38
C GLU A 94 -1.40 18.60 1.17
N LYS A 95 -1.99 17.58 1.82
CA LYS A 95 -3.39 17.14 1.61
C LYS A 95 -3.72 16.83 0.13
N ILE A 96 -2.73 16.44 -0.64
CA ILE A 96 -2.89 16.04 -2.04
C ILE A 96 -3.02 14.52 -2.10
N ASN A 97 -4.07 14.02 -2.73
CA ASN A 97 -4.26 12.59 -2.95
C ASN A 97 -4.26 12.29 -4.45
N LYS A 98 -3.62 11.20 -4.85
CA LYS A 98 -3.60 10.72 -6.23
C LYS A 98 -3.89 9.23 -6.28
N LEU A 99 -4.71 8.83 -7.24
CA LEU A 99 -4.96 7.44 -7.60
C LEU A 99 -4.23 7.15 -8.91
N TYR A 100 -3.48 6.06 -8.92
CA TYR A 100 -2.80 5.54 -10.10
C TYR A 100 -3.43 4.18 -10.41
N ASN A 101 -4.05 4.10 -11.57
CA ASN A 101 -4.59 2.86 -12.12
C ASN A 101 -3.92 2.66 -13.48
N GLU A 102 -3.50 1.43 -13.79
CA GLU A 102 -2.93 1.09 -15.09
C GLU A 102 -3.98 1.16 -16.20
N MET A 103 -5.26 1.05 -15.83
CA MET A 103 -6.39 1.34 -16.71
C MET A 103 -6.65 2.84 -16.64
N GLU A 104 -6.61 3.56 -17.77
CA GLU A 104 -6.72 5.03 -17.92
C GLU A 104 -8.03 5.69 -17.39
N GLU A 105 -8.76 5.05 -16.48
CA GLU A 105 -9.90 5.63 -15.80
C GLU A 105 -9.42 6.48 -14.61
N TYR A 106 -9.34 7.79 -14.84
CA TYR A 106 -9.19 8.80 -13.80
C TYR A 106 -10.39 8.73 -12.85
N PHE A 107 -10.19 8.15 -11.67
CA PHE A 107 -11.14 8.29 -10.57
C PHE A 107 -10.74 9.53 -9.74
N GLU A 108 -11.43 10.64 -9.97
CA GLU A 108 -11.55 11.67 -8.92
C GLU A 108 -12.47 11.11 -7.83
N SER A 109 -11.89 10.46 -6.82
CA SER A 109 -12.66 10.11 -5.64
C SER A 109 -12.57 11.25 -4.63
N ASP A 110 -13.67 11.98 -4.46
CA ASP A 110 -13.95 12.76 -3.27
C ASP A 110 -13.95 11.83 -2.05
N LEU A 111 -12.79 11.67 -1.42
CA LEU A 111 -12.63 10.94 -0.14
C LEU A 111 -13.01 11.80 1.08
N THR A 112 -13.80 12.85 0.87
CA THR A 112 -14.26 13.81 1.90
C THR A 112 -15.76 13.71 2.15
N LYS A 113 -16.25 12.51 2.50
CA LYS A 113 -17.49 12.36 3.27
C LYS A 113 -17.32 11.34 4.37
#